data_AF-A0A6P8I103-F1
#
_entry.id   AF-A0A6P8I103-F1
#
_cell.length_a   1.000
_cell.length_b   1.000
_cell.length_c   1.000
_cell.angle_alpha   90.00
_cell.angle_beta   90.00
_cell.angle_gamma   90.00
#
_symmetry.space_group_name_H-M   'P 1'
#
loop_
_entity.id
_entity.type
_entity.pdbx_description
1 polymer ?
#
loop_
_entity_poly.entity_id
_entity_poly.type
_entity_poly.pdbx_seq_one_letter_code
_entity_poly.pdbx_strand_id
1 'polypeptide(L)'
;MFDRGQPVEYGEFGDVHCAAAIIKKFLRELPEPLLTFELCDIICSITAISDHDEKLMKAWSVLHDQLPEGNFKLLKYIMVFLKEVNLSRNS
;
A
#
# COMPACT_ATOMS: atom_id res chain seq x y z
N MET A 1 12.05 16.99 4.16
CA MET A 1 11.72 17.33 5.56
C MET A 1 11.63 16.09 6.45
N PHE A 2 11.50 14.87 5.89
CA PHE A 2 11.48 13.62 6.64
C PHE A 2 12.82 12.83 6.59
N ASP A 3 13.71 13.17 5.66
CA ASP A 3 14.95 12.43 5.37
C ASP A 3 16.13 12.74 6.32
N ARG A 4 15.88 13.54 7.37
CA ARG A 4 16.93 14.03 8.29
C ARG A 4 16.97 13.31 9.64
N GLY A 5 16.17 12.25 9.81
CA GLY A 5 16.10 11.49 11.07
C GLY A 5 15.62 12.32 12.26
N GLN A 6 14.99 13.47 12.03
CA GLN A 6 14.46 14.32 13.10
C GLN A 6 13.07 13.82 13.54
N PRO A 7 12.72 13.96 14.83
CA PRO A 7 11.39 13.64 15.32
C PRO A 7 10.36 14.45 14.53
N VAL A 8 9.41 13.77 13.91
CA VAL A 8 8.29 14.43 13.26
C VAL A 8 7.29 14.79 14.36
N GLU A 9 7.22 16.07 14.70
CA GLU A 9 6.15 16.56 15.57
C GLU A 9 4.85 16.61 14.76
N TYR A 10 4.00 15.60 14.96
CA TYR A 10 2.67 15.52 14.32
C TYR A 10 1.64 16.47 14.95
N GLY A 11 1.99 17.17 16.03
CA GLY A 11 1.08 18.02 16.81
C GLY A 11 0.57 19.27 16.09
N GLU A 12 1.30 19.76 15.08
CA GLU A 12 0.87 20.89 14.24
C GLU A 12 0.26 20.47 12.89
N PHE A 13 0.37 19.19 12.51
CA PHE A 13 -0.26 18.66 11.30
C PHE A 13 -1.71 18.25 11.61
N GLY A 14 -2.54 19.23 11.95
CA GLY A 14 -3.99 19.08 12.15
C GLY A 14 -4.78 18.75 10.89
N ASP A 15 -4.13 18.22 9.85
CA ASP A 15 -4.77 17.91 8.59
C ASP A 15 -4.52 16.44 8.23
N VAL A 16 -5.57 15.63 8.32
CA VAL A 16 -5.62 14.25 7.81
C VAL A 16 -5.11 14.17 6.36
N HIS A 17 -5.24 15.25 5.59
CA HIS A 17 -4.69 15.36 4.25
C HIS A 17 -3.15 15.39 4.24
N CYS A 18 -2.49 15.95 5.25
CA CYS A 18 -1.03 15.91 5.42
C CYS A 18 -0.53 14.49 5.70
N ALA A 19 -1.16 13.75 6.63
CA ALA A 19 -0.79 12.36 6.91
C ALA A 19 -0.94 11.48 5.66
N ALA A 20 -2.05 11.63 4.93
CA ALA A 20 -2.26 10.95 3.66
C ALA A 20 -1.22 11.37 2.59
N ALA A 21 -0.86 12.65 2.52
CA ALA A 21 0.15 13.15 1.60
C ALA A 21 1.54 12.55 1.90
N ILE A 22 1.90 12.40 3.17
CA ILE A 22 3.17 11.79 3.61
C ILE A 22 3.22 10.32 3.19
N ILE A 23 2.17 9.53 3.48
CA ILE A 23 2.12 8.11 3.09
C ILE A 23 2.21 7.96 1.57
N LYS A 24 1.44 8.76 0.82
CA LYS A 24 1.51 8.76 -0.66
C LYS A 24 2.88 9.18 -1.18
N LYS A 25 3.55 10.10 -0.49
CA LYS A 25 4.89 10.56 -0.87
C LYS A 25 5.93 9.47 -0.61
N PHE A 26 5.94 8.89 0.60
CA PHE A 26 6.82 7.77 0.96
C PHE A 26 6.75 6.64 -0.04
N LEU A 27 5.55 6.19 -0.41
CA LEU A 27 5.37 5.11 -1.38
C LEU A 27 5.88 5.43 -2.80
N ARG A 28 5.84 6.71 -3.20
CA ARG A 28 6.33 7.15 -4.52
C ARG A 28 7.84 7.42 -4.54
N GLU A 29 8.43 7.66 -3.38
CA GLU A 29 9.88 7.90 -3.23
C GLU A 29 10.68 6.61 -3.03
N LEU A 30 10.00 5.46 -2.90
CA LEU A 30 10.68 4.17 -2.90
C LEU A 30 11.49 3.99 -4.20
N PRO A 31 12.69 3.40 -4.13
CA PRO A 31 13.52 3.16 -5.32
C PRO A 31 12.84 2.20 -6.32
N GLU A 32 11.89 1.40 -5.83
CA GLU A 32 11.04 0.50 -6.61
C GLU A 32 9.58 0.62 -6.11
N PRO A 33 8.56 0.45 -6.97
CA PRO A 33 7.17 0.35 -6.53
C PRO A 33 6.98 -0.69 -5.44
N LEU A 34 6.02 -0.45 -4.54
CA LEU A 34 5.68 -1.40 -3.47
C LEU A 34 5.38 -2.82 -4.00
N LEU A 35 4.77 -2.90 -5.18
CA LEU A 35 4.43 -4.17 -5.83
C LEU A 35 5.54 -4.71 -6.76
N THR A 36 6.74 -4.13 -6.72
CA THR A 36 7.87 -4.37 -7.65
C THR A 36 7.55 -4.09 -9.11
N PHE A 37 8.56 -3.82 -9.93
CA PHE A 37 8.34 -3.63 -11.37
C PHE A 37 7.91 -4.94 -12.04
N GLU A 38 8.47 -6.06 -11.58
CA GLU A 38 8.24 -7.39 -12.16
C GLU A 38 6.78 -7.85 -12.00
N LEU A 39 6.12 -7.53 -10.88
CA LEU A 39 4.76 -7.98 -10.63
C LEU A 39 3.70 -6.96 -11.04
N CYS A 40 4.08 -5.73 -11.44
CA CYS A 40 3.12 -4.71 -11.87
C CYS A 40 2.20 -5.19 -13.00
N ASP A 41 2.78 -5.72 -14.09
CA ASP A 41 2.00 -6.21 -15.24
C ASP A 41 1.16 -7.43 -14.90
N ILE A 42 1.72 -8.33 -14.07
CA ILE A 42 1.03 -9.54 -13.61
C ILE A 42 -0.20 -9.14 -12.78
N ILE A 43 -0.03 -8.24 -11.81
CA ILE A 43 -1.13 -7.77 -10.96
C ILE A 43 -2.17 -7.02 -11.79
N CYS A 44 -1.75 -6.16 -12.74
CA CYS A 44 -2.67 -5.52 -13.68
C CYS A 44 -3.50 -6.55 -14.45
N SER A 45 -2.90 -7.64 -14.95
CA SER A 45 -3.64 -8.71 -15.64
C SER A 45 -4.65 -9.41 -14.73
N ILE A 46 -4.32 -9.62 -13.45
CA ILE A 46 -5.23 -10.23 -12.46
C ILE A 46 -6.44 -9.32 -12.21
N THR A 47 -6.26 -8.00 -12.20
CA THR A 47 -7.39 -7.07 -12.00
C THR A 47 -8.47 -7.17 -13.08
N ALA A 48 -8.10 -7.61 -14.28
CA ALA A 48 -9.00 -7.77 -15.43
C ALA A 48 -9.82 -9.08 -15.41
N ILE A 49 -9.54 -10.01 -14.49
CA ILE A 49 -10.30 -11.26 -14.35
C ILE A 49 -11.74 -10.93 -13.94
N SER A 50 -12.75 -11.52 -14.58
CA SER A 50 -14.15 -11.27 -14.24
C SER A 50 -14.61 -12.08 -13.03
N ASP A 51 -14.15 -13.32 -12.92
CA ASP A 51 -14.50 -14.20 -11.82
C ASP A 51 -13.81 -13.76 -10.52
N HIS A 52 -14.60 -13.63 -9.44
CA HIS A 52 -14.13 -13.08 -8.18
C HIS A 52 -13.19 -14.04 -7.45
N ASP A 53 -13.54 -15.33 -7.41
CA ASP A 53 -12.80 -16.34 -6.66
C ASP A 53 -11.47 -16.65 -7.36
N GLU A 54 -11.47 -16.75 -8.69
CA GLU A 54 -10.27 -16.90 -9.50
C GLU A 54 -9.34 -15.68 -9.34
N LYS A 55 -9.89 -14.46 -9.37
CA LYS A 55 -9.12 -13.22 -9.14
C LYS A 55 -8.46 -13.24 -7.77
N LEU A 56 -9.21 -13.58 -6.72
CA LEU A 56 -8.69 -13.64 -5.36
C LEU A 56 -7.60 -14.70 -5.25
N MET A 57 -7.83 -15.91 -5.75
CA MET A 57 -6.86 -17.00 -5.68
C MET A 57 -5.54 -16.62 -6.37
N LYS A 58 -5.60 -16.06 -7.59
CA LYS A 58 -4.40 -15.64 -8.32
C LYS A 58 -3.69 -14.46 -7.64
N ALA A 59 -4.44 -13.47 -7.16
CA ALA A 59 -3.86 -12.35 -6.41
C ALA A 59 -3.12 -12.85 -5.16
N TRP A 60 -3.74 -13.76 -4.40
CA TRP A 60 -3.13 -14.34 -3.21
C TRP A 60 -1.85 -15.11 -3.52
N SER A 61 -1.84 -15.96 -4.56
CA SER A 61 -0.63 -16.69 -4.94
C SER A 61 0.50 -15.72 -5.35
N VAL A 62 0.22 -14.72 -6.19
CA VAL A 62 1.27 -13.77 -6.60
C VAL A 62 1.81 -12.96 -5.41
N LEU A 63 0.92 -12.45 -4.56
CA LEU A 63 1.32 -11.65 -3.41
C LEU A 63 2.06 -12.46 -2.33
N HIS A 64 1.74 -13.74 -2.15
CA HIS A 64 2.35 -14.57 -1.12
C HIS A 64 3.64 -15.25 -1.62
N ASP A 65 3.67 -15.69 -2.88
CA ASP A 65 4.74 -16.55 -3.39
C ASP A 65 5.84 -15.77 -4.10
N GLN A 66 5.55 -14.57 -4.63
CA GLN A 66 6.48 -13.82 -5.47
C GLN A 66 6.84 -12.44 -4.90
N LEU A 67 5.98 -11.83 -4.10
CA LEU A 67 6.28 -10.52 -3.52
C LEU A 67 7.33 -10.66 -2.40
N PRO A 68 8.41 -9.86 -2.40
CA PRO A 68 9.39 -9.91 -1.32
C PRO A 68 8.75 -9.67 0.05
N GLU A 69 9.26 -10.34 1.08
CA GLU A 69 8.66 -10.34 2.43
C GLU A 69 8.47 -8.92 3.01
N GLY A 70 9.46 -8.04 2.78
CA GLY A 70 9.39 -6.64 3.21
C GLY A 70 8.24 -5.86 2.55
N ASN A 71 8.10 -6.02 1.23
CA ASN A 71 7.03 -5.42 0.43
C ASN A 71 5.66 -5.96 0.84
N PHE A 72 5.54 -7.28 1.05
CA PHE A 72 4.30 -7.90 1.51
C PHE A 72 3.87 -7.40 2.89
N LYS A 73 4.79 -7.31 3.85
CA LYS A 73 4.52 -6.74 5.18
C LYS A 73 4.00 -5.31 5.06
N LEU A 74 4.70 -4.45 4.31
CA LEU A 74 4.31 -3.06 4.13
C LEU A 74 2.93 -2.93 3.44
N LEU A 75 2.69 -3.71 2.39
CA LEU A 75 1.40 -3.77 1.71
C LEU A 75 0.27 -4.17 2.67
N LYS A 76 0.48 -5.20 3.50
CA LYS A 76 -0.49 -5.63 4.52
C LYS A 76 -0.83 -4.49 5.49
N TYR A 77 0.18 -3.77 6.00
CA TYR A 77 -0.05 -2.63 6.88
C TYR A 77 -0.90 -1.54 6.22
N ILE A 78 -0.57 -1.20 4.97
CA ILE A 78 -1.31 -0.17 4.21
C ILE A 78 -2.75 -0.62 3.96
N MET A 79 -2.98 -1.86 3.57
CA MET A 79 -4.33 -2.39 3.31
C MET A 79 -5.19 -2.41 4.59
N VAL A 80 -4.62 -2.81 5.73
CA VAL A 80 -5.31 -2.75 7.02
C VAL A 80 -5.63 -1.31 7.38
N PHE A 81 -4.67 -0.39 7.26
CA PHE A 81 -4.89 1.02 7.52
C PHE A 81 -6.01 1.62 6.64
N LEU A 82 -5.98 1.36 5.34
CA LEU A 82 -7.01 1.83 4.40
C LEU A 82 -8.39 1.25 4.71
N LYS A 83 -8.46 -0.01 5.18
CA LYS A 83 -9.70 -0.62 5.65
C LYS A 83 -10.25 0.11 6.87
N GLU A 84 -9.42 0.37 7.88
CA GLU A 84 -9.84 1.11 9.08
C GLU A 84 -10.37 2.51 8.72
N VAL A 85 -9.65 3.25 7.88
CA VAL A 85 -10.08 4.57 7.40
C VAL A 85 -11.41 4.51 6.64
N ASN A 86 -11.62 3.47 5.83
CA ASN A 86 -12.88 3.28 5.11
C ASN A 86 -14.05 3.01 6.07
N LEU A 87 -13.84 2.19 7.09
CA LEU A 87 -14.85 1.87 8.10
C LEU A 87 -15.21 3.10 8.96
N SER A 88 -14.21 3.89 9.37
CA SER A 88 -14.43 5.13 10.13
C SER A 88 -15.21 6.20 9.35
N ARG A 89 -15.28 6.11 8.02
CA ARG A 89 -16.09 7.02 7.18
C ARG A 89 -17.58 6.63 7.14
N ASN A 90 -17.92 5.38 7.48
CA ASN A 90 -19.27 4.84 7.41
C ASN A 90 -19.94 4.71 8.79
N SER A 91 -19.33 5.28 9.84
CA SER A 91 -19.84 5.34 11.23
C SER A 91 -20.14 6.79 11.59
#